data_AF-A0A0U1LYT0-F1
#
_entry.id   AF-A0A0U1LYT0-F1
#
_cell.length_a   1.000
_cell.length_b   1.000
_cell.length_c   1.000
_cell.angle_alpha   90.00
_cell.angle_beta   90.00
_cell.angle_gamma   90.00
#
_symmetry.space_group_name_H-M   'P 1'
#
loop_
_entity.id
_entity.type
_entity.pdbx_description
1 polymer ?
#
loop_
_entity_poly.entity_id
_entity_poly.type
_entity_poly.pdbx_seq_one_letter_code
_entity_poly.pdbx_strand_id
1 'polypeptide(L)'
;MPVPVVPSVMHQDLMANKKLEDPYLRLNELKAQWVNDKTWQYRHEFQSPQVPAGATVVLVFDGLDTFATVALDGEKILESSNMFLGYRVNIIKALTSKESHVLDIKFDCAKSKAREIRGQHPLYGR
;
A
#
# COMPACT_ATOMS: atom_id res chain seq x y z
N MET A 1 -10.59 -3.91 9.17
CA MET A 1 -10.16 -3.32 10.45
C MET A 1 -9.96 -1.83 10.20
N PRO A 2 -10.46 -0.92 11.03
CA PRO A 2 -10.32 0.51 10.79
C PRO A 2 -8.86 0.95 10.84
N VAL A 3 -8.48 1.87 9.96
CA VAL A 3 -7.18 2.55 9.93
C VAL A 3 -7.46 3.98 10.42
N PRO A 4 -6.95 4.37 11.60
CA PRO A 4 -7.32 5.66 12.20
C PRO A 4 -6.81 6.88 11.42
N VAL A 5 -5.65 6.75 10.78
CA VAL A 5 -4.95 7.84 10.11
C VAL A 5 -4.15 7.31 8.93
N VAL A 6 -4.03 8.14 7.89
CA VAL A 6 -3.06 7.98 6.80
C VAL A 6 -2.33 9.33 6.68
N PRO A 7 -0.98 9.36 6.63
CA PRO A 7 -0.04 8.24 6.54
C PRO A 7 0.06 7.39 7.83
N SER A 8 0.31 6.08 7.67
CA SER A 8 0.48 5.10 8.76
C SER A 8 1.31 3.90 8.29
N VAL A 9 1.65 3.00 9.22
CA VAL A 9 2.28 1.70 8.96
C VAL A 9 1.50 0.57 9.67
N MET A 10 1.63 -0.68 9.19
CA MET A 10 0.85 -1.82 9.70
C MET A 10 0.92 -1.98 11.22
N HIS A 11 2.11 -1.75 11.79
CA HIS A 11 2.34 -1.86 13.23
C HIS A 11 1.46 -0.87 14.01
N GLN A 12 1.37 0.38 13.55
CA GLN A 12 0.54 1.42 14.18
C GLN A 12 -0.94 1.06 14.10
N ASP A 13 -1.40 0.59 12.94
CA ASP A 13 -2.80 0.22 12.74
C ASP A 13 -3.19 -1.01 13.57
N LEU A 14 -2.31 -2.02 13.66
CA LEU A 14 -2.54 -3.19 14.51
C LEU A 14 -2.56 -2.82 16.00
N MET A 15 -1.67 -1.93 16.46
CA MET A 15 -1.66 -1.43 17.83
C MET A 15 -2.94 -0.64 18.15
N ALA A 16 -3.36 0.27 17.27
CA ALA A 16 -4.60 1.04 17.44
C ALA A 16 -5.84 0.13 17.55
N ASN A 17 -5.79 -1.04 16.91
CA ASN A 17 -6.84 -2.05 16.98
C ASN A 17 -6.60 -3.15 18.02
N LYS A 18 -5.62 -2.97 18.92
CA LYS A 18 -5.27 -3.90 20.01
C LYS A 18 -4.93 -5.32 19.53
N LYS A 19 -4.43 -5.43 18.29
CA LYS A 19 -3.97 -6.70 17.68
C LYS A 19 -2.47 -6.91 17.78
N LEU A 20 -1.74 -5.90 18.23
CA LEU A 20 -0.31 -5.94 18.44
C LEU A 20 0.02 -5.17 19.73
N GLU A 21 0.83 -5.77 20.60
CA GLU A 21 1.42 -5.06 21.74
C GLU A 21 2.47 -4.07 21.24
N ASP A 22 2.76 -3.02 22.02
CA ASP A 22 3.81 -2.06 21.66
C ASP A 22 5.15 -2.79 21.44
N PRO A 23 5.69 -2.79 20.20
CA PRO A 23 6.91 -3.52 19.87
C PRO A 23 8.16 -2.90 20.51
N TYR A 24 8.09 -1.63 20.94
CA TYR A 24 9.21 -0.96 21.61
C TYR A 24 9.33 -1.31 23.09
N LEU A 25 8.37 -2.04 23.67
CA LEU A 25 8.42 -2.46 25.06
C LEU A 25 9.03 -3.86 25.21
N ARG A 26 10.11 -3.95 25.98
CA ARG A 26 10.76 -5.22 26.36
C ARG A 26 11.15 -6.03 25.11
N LEU A 27 10.65 -7.26 24.99
CA LEU A 27 10.93 -8.20 23.88
C LEU A 27 9.72 -8.37 22.95
N ASN A 28 8.79 -7.40 22.94
CA ASN A 28 7.60 -7.48 22.11
C ASN A 28 7.92 -7.38 20.61
N GLU A 29 9.07 -6.80 20.24
CA GLU A 29 9.60 -6.85 18.88
C GLU A 29 9.65 -8.28 18.32
N LEU A 30 10.10 -9.26 19.11
CA LEU A 30 10.10 -10.67 18.71
C LEU A 30 8.69 -11.20 18.42
N LYS A 31 7.70 -10.76 19.21
CA LYS A 31 6.29 -11.11 19.01
C LYS A 31 5.66 -10.37 17.83
N ALA A 32 6.27 -9.27 17.37
CA ALA A 32 5.79 -8.47 16.25
C ALA A 32 6.33 -8.94 14.89
N GLN A 33 7.35 -9.82 14.87
CA GLN A 33 8.01 -10.25 13.63
C GLN A 33 7.06 -10.78 12.56
N TRP A 34 5.98 -11.46 12.97
CA TRP A 34 5.00 -12.01 12.02
C TRP A 34 4.36 -10.95 11.13
N VAL A 35 4.30 -9.68 11.58
CA VAL A 35 3.72 -8.57 10.81
C VAL A 35 4.49 -8.37 9.50
N ASN A 36 5.81 -8.52 9.53
CA ASN A 36 6.69 -8.36 8.37
C ASN A 36 6.66 -9.56 7.41
N ASP A 37 6.15 -10.72 7.86
CA ASP A 37 6.04 -11.94 7.06
C ASP A 37 4.65 -12.07 6.37
N LYS A 38 3.80 -11.04 6.48
CA LYS A 38 2.47 -11.00 5.86
C LYS A 38 2.39 -9.99 4.73
N THR A 39 1.48 -10.25 3.81
CA THR A 39 0.96 -9.27 2.86
C THR A 39 -0.17 -8.51 3.51
N TRP A 40 -0.23 -7.20 3.27
CA TRP A 40 -1.23 -6.31 3.82
C TRP A 40 -1.99 -5.60 2.71
N GLN A 41 -3.27 -5.28 2.95
CA GLN A 41 -4.10 -4.56 2.01
C GLN A 41 -4.81 -3.41 2.71
N TYR A 42 -4.65 -2.21 2.18
CA TYR A 42 -5.46 -1.04 2.51
C TYR A 42 -6.56 -0.95 1.47
N ARG A 43 -7.78 -0.69 1.94
CA ARG A 43 -8.94 -0.47 1.11
C ARG A 43 -9.60 0.84 1.53
N HIS A 44 -9.92 1.67 0.55
CA HIS A 44 -10.67 2.90 0.77
C HIS A 44 -11.77 3.03 -0.29
N GLU A 45 -12.97 3.37 0.14
CA GLU A 45 -14.08 3.67 -0.76
C GLU A 45 -14.30 5.18 -0.76
N PHE A 46 -14.41 5.77 -1.94
CA PHE A 46 -14.61 7.20 -2.11
C PHE A 46 -15.64 7.49 -3.20
N GLN A 47 -16.33 8.61 -3.09
CA GLN A 47 -17.27 9.07 -4.11
C GLN A 47 -16.53 9.68 -5.29
N SER A 48 -17.03 9.45 -6.49
CA SER A 48 -16.49 10.04 -7.71
C SER A 48 -16.54 11.57 -7.60
N PRO A 49 -15.40 12.26 -7.80
CA PRO A 49 -15.36 13.72 -7.69
C PRO A 49 -16.13 14.36 -8.84
N GLN A 50 -16.68 15.55 -8.61
CA GLN A 50 -17.20 16.38 -9.70
C GLN A 50 -16.03 16.90 -10.53
N VAL A 51 -15.97 16.54 -11.81
CA VAL A 51 -14.86 16.89 -12.71
C VAL A 51 -15.32 17.91 -13.75
N PRO A 52 -14.77 19.14 -13.75
CA PRO A 52 -15.05 20.13 -14.79
C PRO A 52 -14.65 19.63 -16.18
N ALA A 53 -15.36 20.11 -17.21
CA ALA A 53 -15.00 19.80 -18.59
C ALA A 53 -13.56 20.21 -18.90
N GLY A 54 -12.77 19.29 -19.46
CA GLY A 54 -11.36 19.51 -19.78
C GLY A 54 -10.39 19.34 -18.60
N ALA A 55 -10.86 19.08 -17.39
CA ALA A 55 -10.00 18.80 -16.25
C ALA A 55 -9.46 17.34 -16.26
N THR A 56 -8.36 17.12 -15.55
CA THR A 56 -7.78 15.79 -15.31
C THR A 56 -7.87 15.48 -13.82
N VAL A 57 -8.13 14.22 -13.49
CA VAL A 57 -8.07 13.72 -12.10
C VAL A 57 -6.86 12.83 -11.95
N VAL A 58 -6.08 13.08 -10.89
CA VAL A 58 -4.83 12.38 -10.60
C VAL A 58 -4.88 11.85 -9.17
N LEU A 59 -4.58 10.55 -8.99
CA LEU A 59 -4.22 10.01 -7.68
C LEU A 59 -2.75 10.28 -7.40
N VAL A 60 -2.48 10.83 -6.22
CA VAL A 60 -1.13 11.21 -5.80
C VAL A 60 -0.73 10.33 -4.63
N PHE A 61 0.42 9.68 -4.76
CA PHE A 61 1.06 8.92 -3.69
C PHE A 61 2.43 9.54 -3.43
N ASP A 62 2.59 10.26 -2.32
CA ASP A 62 3.89 10.89 -2.00
C ASP A 62 4.94 9.86 -1.55
N GLY A 63 4.50 8.69 -1.09
CA GLY A 63 5.36 7.53 -0.79
C GLY A 63 4.56 6.25 -0.57
N LEU A 64 5.12 5.12 -0.98
CA LEU A 64 4.59 3.77 -0.77
C LEU A 64 5.73 2.87 -0.31
N ASP A 65 5.69 2.37 0.93
CA ASP A 65 6.74 1.52 1.50
C ASP A 65 6.34 0.03 1.45
N THR A 66 6.90 -0.81 0.57
CA THR A 66 7.73 -0.46 -0.60
C THR A 66 7.18 -1.14 -1.84
N PHE A 67 7.00 -2.46 -1.78
CA PHE A 67 6.44 -3.24 -2.87
C PHE A 67 4.91 -3.18 -2.81
N ALA A 68 4.33 -2.27 -3.59
CA ALA A 68 2.90 -2.00 -3.58
C ALA A 68 2.27 -2.24 -4.95
N THR A 69 1.09 -2.85 -4.97
CA THR A 69 0.19 -2.88 -6.13
C THR A 69 -1.04 -2.05 -5.80
N VAL A 70 -1.31 -1.03 -6.59
CA VAL A 70 -2.49 -0.18 -6.44
C VAL A 70 -3.50 -0.54 -7.53
N ALA A 71 -4.74 -0.78 -7.11
CA ALA A 71 -5.86 -1.02 -7.99
C ALA A 71 -7.00 -0.03 -7.69
N LEU A 72 -7.64 0.47 -8.76
CA LEU A 72 -8.85 1.25 -8.68
C LEU A 72 -9.97 0.42 -9.31
N ASP A 73 -11.02 0.13 -8.55
CA ASP A 73 -12.13 -0.73 -8.96
C ASP A 73 -11.70 -2.12 -9.44
N GLY A 74 -10.62 -2.64 -8.87
CA GLY A 74 -10.03 -3.93 -9.25
C GLY A 74 -9.09 -3.86 -10.46
N GLU A 75 -9.02 -2.74 -11.18
CA GLU A 75 -8.06 -2.53 -12.26
C GLU A 75 -6.74 -2.01 -11.70
N LYS A 76 -5.62 -2.68 -12.01
CA LYS A 76 -4.29 -2.26 -11.57
C LYS A 76 -3.87 -0.97 -12.27
N ILE A 77 -3.58 0.07 -11.49
CA ILE A 77 -3.20 1.40 -12.00
C ILE A 77 -1.75 1.78 -11.69
N LEU A 78 -1.11 1.13 -10.72
CA LEU A 78 0.29 1.39 -10.35
C LEU A 78 0.92 0.15 -9.70
N GLU A 79 2.19 -0.08 -10.01
CA GLU A 79 3.09 -0.92 -9.22
C GLU A 79 4.26 -0.06 -8.71
N SER A 80 4.55 -0.16 -7.42
CA SER A 80 5.70 0.50 -6.79
C SER A 80 6.65 -0.54 -6.22
N SER A 81 7.94 -0.24 -6.29
CA SER A 81 9.03 -1.03 -5.75
C SER A 81 10.08 -0.15 -5.06
N ASN A 82 9.76 1.12 -4.79
CA ASN A 82 10.70 2.09 -4.23
C ASN A 82 9.98 3.09 -3.31
N MET A 83 10.32 3.05 -2.02
CA MET A 83 9.70 3.91 -0.99
C MET A 83 10.06 5.39 -1.06
N PHE A 84 11.09 5.75 -1.84
CA PHE A 84 11.56 7.13 -1.94
C PHE A 84 10.95 7.91 -3.11
N LEU A 85 10.11 7.26 -3.93
CA LEU A 85 9.50 7.88 -5.11
C LEU A 85 8.04 8.22 -4.87
N GLY A 86 7.65 9.43 -5.27
CA GLY A 86 6.25 9.81 -5.40
C GLY A 86 5.68 9.42 -6.76
N TYR A 87 4.37 9.15 -6.80
CA TYR A 87 3.64 8.73 -8.00
C TYR A 87 2.42 9.61 -8.24
N ARG A 88 2.15 9.88 -9.51
CA ARG A 88 1.00 10.66 -9.99
C ARG A 88 0.31 9.86 -11.10
N VAL A 89 -0.87 9.32 -10.81
CA VAL A 89 -1.59 8.41 -11.71
C VAL A 89 -2.84 9.11 -12.23
N ASN A 90 -2.91 9.37 -13.53
CA ASN A 90 -4.11 9.92 -14.15
C ASN A 90 -5.21 8.86 -14.20
N ILE A 91 -6.33 9.13 -13.51
CA ILE A 91 -7.45 8.20 -13.37
C ILE A 91 -8.72 8.69 -14.08
N ILE A 92 -8.66 9.76 -14.88
CA ILE A 92 -9.87 10.35 -15.49
C ILE A 92 -10.71 9.34 -16.28
N LYS A 93 -10.04 8.41 -16.97
CA LYS A 93 -10.72 7.36 -17.76
C LYS A 93 -11.43 6.33 -16.88
N ALA A 94 -10.89 6.04 -15.69
CA ALA A 94 -11.45 5.06 -14.76
C ALA A 94 -12.68 5.60 -14.01
N LEU A 95 -12.87 6.92 -13.95
CA LEU A 95 -13.98 7.55 -13.23
C LEU A 95 -15.32 7.58 -14.01
N THR A 96 -15.35 7.10 -15.25
CA THR A 96 -16.38 7.48 -16.24
C THR A 96 -17.77 6.84 -16.06
N SER A 97 -17.99 5.98 -15.07
CA SER A 97 -19.23 5.19 -15.03
C SER A 97 -19.79 4.87 -13.63
N LYS A 98 -19.15 5.30 -12.56
CA LYS A 98 -19.59 4.96 -11.19
C LYS A 98 -19.65 6.18 -10.29
N GLU A 99 -20.62 6.15 -9.39
CA GLU A 99 -20.77 7.16 -8.33
C GLU A 99 -19.76 6.95 -7.20
N SER A 100 -19.30 5.70 -7.00
CA SER A 100 -18.31 5.35 -5.99
C SER A 100 -17.23 4.44 -6.55
N HIS A 101 -16.05 4.55 -5.99
CA HIS A 101 -14.86 3.81 -6.39
C HIS A 101 -14.16 3.18 -5.19
N VAL A 102 -13.53 2.03 -5.43
CA VAL A 102 -12.73 1.32 -4.43
C VAL A 102 -11.26 1.41 -4.80
N LEU A 103 -10.47 2.03 -3.94
CA LEU A 103 -9.02 2.04 -4.01
C LEU A 103 -8.47 0.91 -3.13
N ASP A 104 -7.75 -0.01 -3.74
CA ASP A 104 -7.03 -1.09 -3.06
C ASP A 104 -5.52 -0.87 -3.21
N ILE A 105 -4.79 -0.91 -2.10
CA ILE A 105 -3.33 -0.86 -2.06
C ILE A 105 -2.84 -2.11 -1.34
N LYS A 106 -2.23 -3.03 -2.10
CA LYS A 106 -1.66 -4.26 -1.58
C LYS A 106 -0.16 -4.09 -1.40
N PHE A 107 0.33 -4.25 -0.18
CA PHE A 107 1.75 -4.29 0.15
C PHE A 107 2.21 -5.73 0.32
N ASP A 108 3.16 -6.16 -0.51
CA ASP A 108 3.74 -7.50 -0.41
C ASP A 108 4.85 -7.55 0.65
N CYS A 109 5.03 -8.73 1.24
CA CYS A 109 6.11 -8.99 2.18
C CYS A 109 7.47 -8.71 1.52
N ALA A 110 8.19 -7.71 2.03
CA ALA A 110 9.48 -7.27 1.48
C ALA A 110 10.52 -8.40 1.46
N LYS A 111 10.53 -9.27 2.48
CA LYS A 111 11.41 -10.43 2.57
C LYS A 111 11.16 -11.44 1.44
N SER A 112 9.89 -11.67 1.09
CA SER A 112 9.52 -12.55 -0.03
C SER A 112 9.95 -11.94 -1.36
N LYS A 113 9.71 -10.63 -1.58
CA LYS A 113 10.16 -9.93 -2.79
C LYS A 113 11.69 -9.88 -2.91
N ALA A 114 12.42 -9.66 -1.81
CA ALA A 114 13.87 -9.69 -1.82
C ALA A 114 14.43 -11.08 -2.19
N ARG A 115 13.79 -12.16 -1.71
CA ARG A 115 14.16 -13.54 -2.09
C ARG A 115 13.94 -13.79 -3.58
N GLU A 116 12.82 -13.32 -4.14
CA GLU A 116 12.49 -13.43 -5.56
C GLU A 116 13.53 -12.70 -6.42
N ILE A 117 13.82 -11.43 -6.09
CA ILE A 117 14.80 -10.61 -6.82
C ILE A 117 16.19 -11.24 -6.75
N ARG A 118 16.62 -11.74 -5.58
CA ARG A 118 17.91 -12.43 -5.45
C ARG A 118 17.97 -13.70 -6.32
N GLY A 119 16.87 -14.45 -6.42
CA GLY A 119 16.79 -15.62 -7.31
C GLY A 119 16.98 -15.26 -8.78
N GLN A 120 16.56 -14.07 -9.19
CA GLN A 120 16.74 -13.56 -10.55
C GLN A 120 18.17 -13.05 -10.83
N HIS A 121 18.95 -12.73 -9.78
CA HIS A 121 20.32 -12.24 -9.87
C HIS A 121 21.34 -13.09 -9.06
N PRO A 122 21.58 -14.36 -9.45
CA PRO A 122 22.37 -15.31 -8.67
C PRO A 122 23.86 -14.94 -8.52
N LEU A 123 24.37 -13.98 -9.30
CA LEU A 123 25.79 -13.58 -9.29
C LEU A 123 26.22 -12.77 -8.05
N TYR A 124 25.29 -12.34 -7.19
CA TYR A 124 25.58 -11.47 -6.03
C TYR A 124 25.28 -12.11 -4.66
N GLY A 125 25.20 -13.44 -4.58
CA GLY A 125 24.99 -14.16 -3.31
C GLY A 125 26.23 -14.95 -2.87
N ARG A 126 27.17 -14.29 -2.18
CA ARG A 126 28.13 -14.94 -1.28
C ARG A 126 28.13 -14.22 0.05
#